data_AF-A0A7W2K0A5-F1
#
_entry.id   AF-A0A7W2K0A5-F1
#
_cell.length_a   1.000
_cell.length_b   1.000
_cell.length_c   1.000
_cell.angle_alpha   90.00
_cell.angle_beta   90.00
_cell.angle_gamma   90.00
#
_symmetry.space_group_name_H-M   'P 1'
#
loop_
_entity.id
_entity.type
_entity.pdbx_description
1 polymer ?
#
loop_
_entity_poly.entity_id
_entity_poly.type
_entity_poly.pdbx_seq_one_letter_code
_entity_poly.pdbx_strand_id
1 'polypeptide(L)' 'MILIMLAFLVVLIGITAVANRASCIWYGYQTERDTRYAAFVGCMVRTQSGWVPRTEIRTAN' A
#
# COMPACT_ATOMS: atom_id res chain seq x y z
N MET A 1 -31.77 2.68 7.64
CA MET A 1 -30.60 2.07 8.34
C MET A 1 -29.62 1.42 7.37
N ILE A 2 -30.03 0.51 6.48
CA ILE A 2 -29.10 -0.18 5.57
C ILE A 2 -28.30 0.74 4.64
N LEU A 3 -28.91 1.79 4.08
CA LEU A 3 -28.22 2.74 3.20
C LEU A 3 -27.12 3.53 3.94
N ILE A 4 -27.36 3.88 5.21
CA ILE A 4 -26.39 4.59 6.06
C ILE A 4 -25.20 3.67 6.36
N MET A 5 -25.47 2.39 6.66
CA MET A 5 -24.43 1.39 6.88
C MET A 5 -23.57 1.16 5.63
N LEU A 6 -24.20 1.10 4.45
CA LEU A 6 -23.49 0.96 3.18
C LEU A 6 -22.63 2.20 2.87
N ALA A 7 -23.16 3.40 3.07
CA ALA A 7 -22.40 4.64 2.89
C ALA A 7 -21.17 4.67 3.83
N PHE A 8 -21.36 4.30 5.09
CA PHE A 8 -20.26 4.21 6.05
C PHE A 8 -19.20 3.18 5.66
N LEU A 9 -19.61 1.99 5.19
CA LEU A 9 -18.70 0.96 4.70
C LEU A 9 -17.83 1.46 3.54
N VAL A 10 -18.44 2.15 2.57
CA VAL A 10 -17.72 2.71 1.41
C VAL A 10 -16.69 3.75 1.85
N VAL A 11 -17.03 4.60 2.82
CA VAL A 11 -16.08 5.56 3.40
C VAL A 11 -14.89 4.85 4.06
N LEU A 12 -15.14 3.80 4.85
CA LEU A 12 -14.06 3.03 5.48
C LEU A 12 -13.14 2.34 4.45
N ILE A 13 -13.71 1.79 3.38
CA ILE A 13 -12.94 1.22 2.27
C ILE A 13 -12.08 2.31 1.59
N GLY A 14 -12.64 3.50 1.40
CA GLY A 14 -11.89 4.64 0.86
C GLY A 14 -10.71 5.04 1.76
N ILE A 15 -10.96 5.20 3.06
CA ILE A 15 -9.93 5.57 4.05
C ILE A 15 -8.80 4.53 4.08
N THR A 16 -9.15 3.24 4.11
CA THR A 16 -8.14 2.16 4.14
C THR A 16 -7.32 2.13 2.85
N ALA A 17 -7.93 2.35 1.69
CA ALA A 17 -7.20 2.44 0.42
C ALA A 17 -6.20 3.62 0.39
N VAL A 18 -6.60 4.78 0.90
CA VAL A 18 -5.74 5.97 1.00
C VAL A 18 -4.62 5.74 2.00
N ALA A 19 -4.93 5.19 3.18
CA ALA A 19 -3.94 4.88 4.21
C ALA A 19 -2.88 3.88 3.70
N ASN A 20 -3.28 2.85 2.96
CA ASN A 20 -2.35 1.87 2.37
C ASN A 20 -1.41 2.52 1.34
N ARG A 21 -1.92 3.44 0.51
CA ARG A 21 -1.11 4.22 -0.43
C ARG A 21 -0.14 5.16 0.28
N ALA A 22 -0.63 5.92 1.25
CA ALA A 22 0.18 6.84 2.05
C ALA A 22 1.31 6.11 2.79
N SER A 23 1.01 4.96 3.38
CA SER A 23 2.00 4.10 4.05
C SER A 23 3.11 3.62 3.12
N CYS A 24 2.80 3.38 1.84
CA CYS A 24 3.79 2.98 0.84
C CYS A 24 4.73 4.12 0.47
N ILE A 25 4.18 5.31 0.23
CA ILE A 25 4.96 6.52 -0.08
C ILE A 25 5.86 6.87 1.11
N TRP A 26 5.31 6.82 2.32
CA TRP A 26 6.07 7.08 3.55
C TRP A 26 7.24 6.12 3.73
N TYR A 27 7.04 4.83 3.42
CA TYR A 27 8.10 3.84 3.47
C TYR A 27 9.24 4.17 2.50
N GLY A 28 8.92 4.60 1.26
CA GLY A 28 9.93 5.03 0.29
C GLY A 28 10.70 6.26 0.78
N TYR A 29 10.00 7.24 1.34
CA TYR A 29 10.61 8.43 1.93
C TYR A 29 11.57 8.08 3.07
N GLN A 30 11.19 7.19 3.99
CA GLN A 30 12.03 6.79 5.12
C GLN A 30 13.24 5.94 4.75
N THR A 31 13.13 5.13 3.71
CA THR A 31 14.18 4.16 3.35
C THR A 31 15.01 4.58 2.14
N GLU A 32 14.76 5.78 1.61
CA GLU A 32 15.36 6.30 0.37
C GLU A 32 15.22 5.30 -0.80
N ARG A 33 14.09 4.58 -0.84
CA ARG A 33 13.80 3.59 -1.89
C ARG A 33 12.70 4.07 -2.82
N ASP A 34 12.88 3.77 -4.10
CA ASP A 34 11.82 3.90 -5.09
C ASP A 34 10.67 2.94 -4.73
N THR A 35 9.49 3.50 -4.46
CA THR A 35 8.28 2.74 -4.11
C THR A 35 7.14 3.05 -5.06
N ARG A 36 6.29 2.07 -5.31
CA ARG A 36 5.04 2.26 -6.06
C ARG A 36 3.92 1.42 -5.46
N TYR A 37 2.71 1.96 -5.51
CA TYR A 37 1.52 1.24 -5.06
C TYR A 37 0.80 0.60 -6.25
N ALA A 38 0.66 -0.72 -6.23
CA ALA A 38 -0.15 -1.46 -7.19
C ALA A 38 -1.44 -1.92 -6.51
N ALA A 39 -2.59 -1.72 -7.16
CA ALA A 39 -3.86 -2.24 -6.65
C ALA A 39 -3.77 -3.77 -6.51
N PHE A 40 -4.31 -4.31 -5.40
CA PHE A 40 -4.29 -5.74 -5.02
C PHE A 40 -2.94 -6.33 -4.61
N VAL A 41 -1.81 -5.84 -5.14
CA VAL A 41 -0.47 -6.31 -4.71
C VAL A 41 0.07 -5.52 -3.52
N GLY A 42 -0.34 -4.26 -3.38
CA GLY A 42 0.08 -3.38 -2.30
C GLY A 42 1.34 -2.60 -2.63
N CYS A 43 2.20 -2.40 -1.62
CA CYS A 43 3.41 -1.61 -1.77
C CYS A 43 4.54 -2.41 -2.39
N MET A 44 5.01 -1.99 -3.57
CA MET A 44 6.19 -2.52 -4.24
C MET A 44 7.37 -1.58 -4.03
N VAL A 45 8.56 -2.17 -4.01
CA VAL A 45 9.83 -1.45 -3.88
C VAL A 45 10.73 -1.87 -5.01
N ARG A 46 11.52 -0.94 -5.52
CA ARG A 46 12.51 -1.21 -6.56
C ARG A 46 13.74 -1.87 -5.95
N THR A 47 14.15 -2.96 -6.56
CA THR A 47 15.39 -3.70 -6.27
C THR A 47 16.20 -3.84 -7.56
N GLN A 48 17.40 -4.41 -7.48
CA GLN A 48 18.25 -4.66 -8.67
C GLN A 48 17.58 -5.61 -9.68
N SER A 49 16.76 -6.56 -9.22
CA SER A 49 16.04 -7.52 -10.07
C SER A 49 14.68 -7.02 -10.56
N GLY A 50 14.25 -5.83 -10.14
CA GLY A 50 12.96 -5.23 -10.52
C GLY A 50 12.08 -4.85 -9.33
N TRP A 51 10.77 -4.81 -9.56
CA TRP A 51 9.79 -4.42 -8.55
C TRP A 51 9.34 -5.61 -7.73
N VAL A 52 9.64 -5.57 -6.43
CA VAL A 52 9.36 -6.66 -5.49
C VAL A 52 8.36 -6.16 -4.43
N PRO A 53 7.37 -6.98 -4.01
CA PRO A 53 6.46 -6.60 -2.93
C PRO A 53 7.24 -6.38 -1.64
N ARG A 54 6.88 -5.34 -0.87
CA ARG A 54 7.53 -5.00 0.40
C ARG A 54 7.59 -6.18 1.38
N THR A 55 6.59 -7.06 1.35
CA THR A 55 6.52 -8.27 2.19
C THR A 55 7.65 -9.25 1.91
N GLU A 56 8.08 -9.37 0.66
CA GLU A 56 9.11 -10.32 0.20
C GLU A 56 10.54 -9.80 0.43
N ILE A 57 10.71 -8.50 0.72
CA ILE A 57 12.03 -7.89 0.90
C ILE A 57 12.64 -8.28 2.26
N ARG A 58 11.82 -8.66 3.24
CA ARG A 58 12.29 -9.08 4.56
C ARG A 58 12.98 -10.45 4.56
N THR A 59 12.69 -11.30 3.57
CA THR A 59 13.19 -12.69 3.46
C THR A 59 14.42 -12.82 2.58
N ALA A 60 14.77 -11.80 1.80
CA ALA A 60 15.96 -11.78 0.94
C ALA A 60 17.19 -11.24 1.67
N ASN A 61 17.61 -11.93 2.73
CA ASN A 61 18.90 -11.72 3.40
C ASN A 61 19.81 -12.93 3.16
#